data_AF-A0A4Q1DHK7-F1
#
_entry.id   AF-A0A4Q1DHK7-F1
#
_cell.length_a   1.000
_cell.length_b   1.000
_cell.length_c   1.000
_cell.angle_alpha   90.00
_cell.angle_beta   90.00
_cell.angle_gamma   90.00
#
_symmetry.space_group_name_H-M   'P 1'
#
loop_
_entity.id
_entity.type
_entity.pdbx_description
1 polymer ?
#
loop_
_entity_poly.entity_id
_entity_poly.type
_entity_poly.pdbx_seq_one_letter_code
_entity_poly.pdbx_strand_id
1 'polypeptide(L)'
;MKFDFIIDSYLNQTALLDESYVITHHADTAKVVEAIKKGLEEDGMGDLVREIRSSDSALSSGPRTVHRRPKFARTQIYLPLVLRVEGTDVRPLRYEEDILSAIEWQQIDVEPLAAKIPDNASAAEQQMQRIRLVDSGGERIVSEAVGASQERLVFDTAYAVRMISDIVPNAWWASDIVGDLLAALRARGFSDAALGQISGLIVEELRKWLEEVRTDKAEAVFRHEVAEGRIQFRLRADGRNWQLPDTAETFEPEGADQLNGTNGGPLEKSLFSPIYKGDFSSRDERDVAIYLDEQKALSWWHRNVARSHYAVQGWRREKVYPDFIFAMQQAEGKSKLVVLEMKGSHLAGNDDTEYKKAVLKLMTTAFAEEPRQRIGELELVHQSGPTVECDLVLFPEWKTRLPELMK
;
A
#
# COMPACT_ATOMS: atom_id res chain seq x y z
N MET A 1 -30.17 2.45 -10.15
CA MET A 1 -29.70 2.28 -8.76
C MET A 1 -28.65 3.36 -8.54
N LYS A 2 -28.99 4.43 -7.81
CA LYS A 2 -28.04 5.51 -7.48
C LYS A 2 -27.42 5.17 -6.14
N PHE A 3 -26.10 5.19 -6.07
CA PHE A 3 -25.35 5.11 -4.83
C PHE A 3 -24.94 6.52 -4.46
N ASP A 4 -25.44 7.03 -3.33
CA ASP A 4 -24.95 8.28 -2.76
C ASP A 4 -23.94 7.91 -1.67
N PHE A 5 -22.65 8.15 -1.94
CA PHE A 5 -21.60 8.09 -0.92
C PHE A 5 -21.58 9.43 -0.19
N ILE A 6 -21.93 9.43 1.09
CA ILE A 6 -21.74 10.59 1.98
C ILE A 6 -20.49 10.27 2.81
N ILE A 7 -19.39 10.95 2.51
CA ILE A 7 -18.19 10.99 3.37
C ILE A 7 -18.31 12.27 4.17
N ASP A 8 -18.73 12.16 5.44
CA ASP A 8 -18.73 13.29 6.36
C ASP A 8 -17.34 13.37 7.01
N SER A 9 -16.63 14.48 6.80
CA SER A 9 -15.34 14.76 7.45
C SER A 9 -15.39 16.14 8.10
N TYR A 10 -15.63 16.16 9.41
CA TYR A 10 -15.40 17.35 10.23
C TYR A 10 -14.16 17.16 11.10
N LEU A 11 -13.22 18.09 10.95
CA LEU A 11 -11.94 18.16 11.66
C LEU A 11 -12.12 18.25 13.18
N ASN A 12 -11.69 17.22 13.92
CA ASN A 12 -10.79 17.29 15.08
C ASN A 12 -10.66 15.91 15.75
N GLN A 13 -9.42 15.55 16.11
CA GLN A 13 -8.96 14.39 16.90
C GLN A 13 -10.07 13.58 17.62
N THR A 14 -10.61 12.55 16.95
CA THR A 14 -11.54 11.58 17.56
C THR A 14 -11.44 10.25 16.82
N ALA A 15 -11.54 9.12 17.53
CA ALA A 15 -11.48 7.75 16.99
C ALA A 15 -12.45 7.45 15.83
N LEU A 16 -13.43 8.33 15.60
CA LEU A 16 -14.37 8.30 14.49
C LEU A 16 -13.72 8.54 13.10
N LEU A 17 -12.49 9.06 13.04
CA LEU A 17 -11.76 9.29 11.78
C LEU A 17 -11.11 8.03 11.20
N ASP A 18 -10.95 6.98 12.00
CA ASP A 18 -10.37 5.70 11.55
C ASP A 18 -11.46 4.66 11.18
N GLU A 19 -12.72 5.09 11.11
CA GLU A 19 -13.88 4.24 10.80
C GLU A 19 -14.60 4.78 9.55
N SER A 20 -14.98 3.87 8.65
CA SER A 20 -15.83 4.19 7.50
C SER A 20 -17.19 3.53 7.66
N TYR A 21 -18.26 4.31 7.53
CA TYR A 21 -19.64 3.84 7.71
C TYR A 21 -20.34 3.73 6.36
N VAL A 22 -20.85 2.54 6.06
CA VAL A 22 -21.71 2.32 4.89
C VAL A 22 -23.16 2.22 5.36
N ILE A 23 -23.95 3.24 5.04
CA ILE A 23 -25.37 3.30 5.40
C ILE A 23 -26.21 2.85 4.20
N THR A 24 -26.94 1.74 4.35
CA THR A 24 -27.76 1.18 3.27
C THR A 24 -29.24 1.44 3.52
N HIS A 25 -29.88 2.25 2.68
CA HIS A 25 -31.31 2.55 2.75
C HIS A 25 -32.10 1.49 1.95
N HIS A 26 -32.38 0.35 2.58
CA HIS A 26 -33.08 -0.84 2.03
C HIS A 26 -32.31 -1.70 1.01
N ALA A 27 -31.62 -2.73 1.52
CA ALA A 27 -31.55 -4.11 1.00
C ALA A 27 -30.61 -4.90 1.91
N ASP A 28 -31.01 -6.13 2.26
CA ASP A 28 -30.21 -7.24 2.80
C ASP A 28 -28.79 -6.85 3.26
N THR A 29 -28.65 -6.24 4.44
CA THR A 29 -27.37 -5.74 4.99
C THR A 29 -26.28 -6.80 4.89
N ALA A 30 -26.65 -8.07 5.05
CA ALA A 30 -25.77 -9.23 4.86
C ALA A 30 -25.12 -9.29 3.46
N LYS A 31 -25.88 -9.04 2.37
CA LYS A 31 -25.35 -9.05 1.00
C LYS A 31 -24.39 -7.89 0.73
N VAL A 32 -24.66 -6.72 1.32
CA VAL A 32 -23.75 -5.57 1.18
C VAL A 32 -22.46 -5.82 1.94
N VAL A 33 -22.55 -6.33 3.17
CA VAL A 33 -21.38 -6.75 3.94
C VAL A 33 -20.60 -7.82 3.20
N GLU A 34 -21.26 -8.83 2.63
CA GLU A 34 -20.62 -9.89 1.84
C GLU A 34 -19.92 -9.35 0.59
N ALA A 35 -20.54 -8.40 -0.12
CA ALA A 35 -19.93 -7.75 -1.28
C ALA A 35 -18.69 -6.91 -0.91
N ILE A 36 -18.73 -6.18 0.21
CA ILE A 36 -17.58 -5.43 0.73
C ILE A 36 -16.46 -6.39 1.12
N LYS A 37 -16.79 -7.48 1.83
CA LYS A 37 -15.82 -8.50 2.22
C LYS A 37 -15.13 -9.10 1.00
N LYS A 38 -15.93 -9.48 0.00
CA LYS A 38 -15.41 -10.03 -1.25
C LYS A 38 -14.53 -9.04 -2.01
N GLY A 39 -14.93 -7.77 -2.10
CA GLY A 39 -14.12 -6.73 -2.74
C GLY A 39 -12.77 -6.53 -2.05
N LEU A 40 -12.77 -6.45 -0.71
CA LEU A 40 -11.53 -6.37 0.06
C LEU A 40 -10.64 -7.61 -0.11
N GLU A 41 -11.21 -8.80 -0.20
CA GLU A 41 -10.45 -10.03 -0.47
C GLU A 41 -9.85 -10.04 -1.89
N GLU A 42 -10.63 -9.64 -2.91
CA GLU A 42 -10.18 -9.53 -4.31
C GLU A 42 -9.05 -8.49 -4.46
N ASP A 43 -9.10 -7.40 -3.70
CA ASP A 43 -8.07 -6.35 -3.66
C ASP A 43 -6.87 -6.71 -2.78
N GLY A 44 -6.82 -7.92 -2.21
CA GLY A 44 -5.72 -8.38 -1.36
C GLY A 44 -5.66 -7.70 0.03
N MET A 45 -6.78 -7.15 0.48
CA MET A 45 -6.99 -6.51 1.79
C MET A 45 -7.83 -7.37 2.73
N GLY A 46 -7.72 -8.70 2.62
CA GLY A 46 -8.50 -9.67 3.39
C GLY A 46 -8.36 -9.55 4.92
N ASP A 47 -7.32 -8.88 5.43
CA ASP A 47 -7.21 -8.57 6.86
C ASP A 47 -8.30 -7.61 7.37
N LEU A 48 -8.66 -6.61 6.55
CA LEU A 48 -9.67 -5.61 6.92
C LEU A 48 -11.07 -6.22 7.03
N VAL A 49 -11.31 -7.37 6.39
CA VAL A 49 -12.58 -8.11 6.48
C VAL A 49 -12.94 -8.47 7.91
N ARG A 50 -11.95 -8.67 8.78
CA ARG A 50 -12.15 -9.02 10.19
C ARG A 50 -12.56 -7.84 11.06
N GLU A 51 -12.23 -6.63 10.62
CA GLU A 51 -12.61 -5.39 11.29
C GLU A 51 -14.05 -4.97 10.95
N ILE A 52 -14.67 -5.58 9.94
CA ILE A 52 -16.05 -5.29 9.55
C ILE A 52 -17.03 -5.79 10.62
N ARG A 53 -17.69 -4.83 11.27
CA ARG A 53 -18.75 -5.06 12.26
C ARG A 53 -20.13 -4.95 11.60
N SER A 54 -21.04 -5.86 11.95
CA SER A 54 -22.46 -5.78 11.60
C SER A 54 -23.29 -5.60 12.87
N SER A 55 -24.26 -4.69 12.84
CA SER A 55 -25.13 -4.39 13.99
C SER A 55 -26.07 -5.55 14.37
N ASP A 56 -26.36 -6.46 13.43
CA ASP A 56 -27.35 -7.54 13.63
C ASP A 56 -26.76 -8.84 14.19
N SER A 57 -25.43 -8.94 14.31
CA SER A 57 -24.76 -10.12 14.88
C SER A 57 -24.49 -9.91 16.38
N ALA A 58 -25.33 -10.48 17.23
CA ALA A 58 -25.15 -10.55 18.69
C ALA A 58 -23.92 -11.40 19.15
N LEU A 59 -22.96 -11.68 18.26
CA LEU A 59 -21.85 -12.61 18.48
C LEU A 59 -20.44 -12.06 18.19
N SER A 60 -20.26 -10.77 17.87
CA SER A 60 -18.89 -10.23 17.74
C SER A 60 -18.39 -9.73 19.10
N SER A 61 -17.79 -10.60 19.91
CA SER A 61 -16.86 -10.12 20.94
C SER A 61 -15.75 -9.34 20.25
N GLY A 62 -15.41 -8.15 20.78
CA GLY A 62 -14.29 -7.35 20.28
C GLY A 62 -12.95 -8.12 20.32
N PRO A 63 -11.86 -7.50 19.86
CA PRO A 63 -10.55 -8.14 19.82
C PRO A 63 -10.18 -8.69 21.20
N ARG A 64 -9.70 -9.93 21.22
CA ARG A 64 -9.15 -10.58 22.41
C ARG A 64 -7.62 -10.48 22.37
N THR A 65 -7.04 -10.15 23.51
CA THR A 65 -5.58 -10.13 23.65
C THR A 65 -5.03 -11.54 23.72
N VAL A 66 -4.00 -11.82 22.93
CA VAL A 66 -3.15 -13.00 23.04
C VAL A 66 -1.74 -12.58 23.46
N HIS A 67 -1.12 -13.39 24.32
CA HIS A 67 0.20 -13.09 24.86
C HIS A 67 1.29 -13.87 24.13
N ARG A 68 2.53 -13.37 24.21
CA ARG A 68 3.69 -14.18 23.84
C ARG A 68 3.68 -15.50 24.60
N ARG A 69 4.11 -16.57 23.93
CA ARG A 69 4.35 -17.86 24.59
C ARG A 69 5.35 -17.70 25.74
N PRO A 70 5.27 -18.52 26.80
CA PRO A 70 6.17 -18.41 27.95
C PRO A 70 7.67 -18.39 27.58
N LYS A 71 8.08 -19.19 26.58
CA LYS A 71 9.48 -19.22 26.10
C LYS A 71 9.97 -17.93 25.43
N PHE A 72 9.05 -17.06 25.01
CA PHE A 72 9.35 -15.78 24.35
C PHE A 72 8.95 -14.56 25.18
N ALA A 73 8.40 -14.76 26.38
CA ALA A 73 7.85 -13.68 27.21
C ALA A 73 8.87 -12.59 27.58
N ARG A 74 10.17 -12.92 27.60
CA ARG A 74 11.27 -11.97 27.91
C ARG A 74 12.12 -11.61 26.69
N THR A 75 11.81 -12.16 25.52
CA THR A 75 12.62 -11.95 24.32
C THR A 75 12.33 -10.57 23.75
N GLN A 76 13.32 -9.69 23.73
CA GLN A 76 13.20 -8.39 23.06
C GLN A 76 13.55 -8.54 21.58
N ILE A 77 12.60 -8.20 20.71
CA ILE A 77 12.73 -8.33 19.25
C ILE A 77 12.60 -6.94 18.65
N TYR A 78 13.63 -6.54 17.90
CA TYR A 78 13.69 -5.24 17.23
C TYR A 78 13.82 -5.44 15.73
N LEU A 79 13.08 -4.65 14.96
CA LEU A 79 13.13 -4.59 13.51
C LEU A 79 13.62 -3.21 13.07
N PRO A 80 14.44 -3.13 12.00
CA PRO A 80 14.88 -1.85 11.46
C PRO A 80 13.69 -1.00 11.00
N LEU A 81 13.78 0.30 11.16
CA LEU A 81 12.85 1.26 10.56
C LEU A 81 13.49 1.90 9.32
N VAL A 82 12.67 2.35 8.38
CA VAL A 82 13.12 3.26 7.31
C VAL A 82 13.11 4.67 7.89
N LEU A 83 14.29 5.22 8.12
CA LEU A 83 14.48 6.49 8.82
C LEU A 83 15.10 7.53 7.91
N ARG A 84 14.66 8.78 8.06
CA ARG A 84 15.33 9.98 7.57
C ARG A 84 16.40 10.40 8.58
N VAL A 85 17.59 10.71 8.10
CA VAL A 85 18.75 11.14 8.89
C VAL A 85 19.24 12.49 8.40
N GLU A 86 19.15 13.49 9.27
CA GLU A 86 19.62 14.87 9.01
C GLU A 86 20.51 15.31 10.17
N GLY A 87 21.82 15.10 10.02
CA GLY A 87 22.79 15.32 11.09
C GLY A 87 22.47 14.44 12.31
N THR A 88 22.09 15.07 13.42
CA THR A 88 21.68 14.37 14.65
C THR A 88 20.19 14.08 14.72
N ASP A 89 19.37 14.68 13.85
CA ASP A 89 17.95 14.37 13.81
C ASP A 89 17.72 13.08 13.03
N VAL A 90 17.05 12.13 13.68
CA VAL A 90 16.75 10.82 13.12
C VAL A 90 15.32 10.49 13.47
N ARG A 91 14.50 10.38 12.43
CA ARG A 91 13.05 10.17 12.54
C ARG A 91 12.53 9.21 11.47
N PRO A 92 11.34 8.61 11.64
CA PRO A 92 10.68 7.87 10.58
C PRO A 92 10.57 8.70 9.30
N LEU A 93 10.79 8.05 8.15
CA LEU A 93 10.60 8.66 6.85
C LEU A 93 9.14 9.10 6.68
N ARG A 94 8.94 10.31 6.17
CA ARG A 94 7.64 10.89 5.84
C ARG A 94 7.59 11.12 4.35
N TYR A 95 6.79 10.33 3.65
CA TYR A 95 6.71 10.36 2.18
C TYR A 95 6.47 11.76 1.59
N GLU A 96 5.52 12.51 2.13
CA GLU A 96 5.18 13.85 1.65
C GLU A 96 6.37 14.83 1.81
N GLU A 97 6.95 14.87 3.01
CA GLU A 97 8.01 15.83 3.37
C GLU A 97 9.37 15.46 2.78
N ASP A 98 9.73 14.18 2.78
CA ASP A 98 11.09 13.74 2.45
C ASP A 98 11.26 13.29 1.00
N ILE A 99 10.17 12.89 0.33
CA ILE A 99 10.20 12.36 -1.04
C ILE A 99 9.46 13.29 -1.99
N LEU A 100 8.17 13.55 -1.77
CA LEU A 100 7.36 14.33 -2.71
C LEU A 100 7.83 15.78 -2.83
N SER A 101 8.25 16.40 -1.72
CA SER A 101 8.76 17.77 -1.72
C SER A 101 10.06 17.94 -2.53
N ALA A 102 10.83 16.85 -2.69
CA ALA A 102 12.11 16.83 -3.39
C ALA A 102 11.97 16.48 -4.88
N ILE A 103 10.75 16.24 -5.37
CA ILE A 103 10.51 15.98 -6.80
C ILE A 103 10.68 17.27 -7.59
N GLU A 104 11.61 17.25 -8.54
CA GLU A 104 11.79 18.30 -9.52
C GLU A 104 10.72 18.23 -10.62
N TRP A 105 9.72 19.10 -10.51
CA TRP A 105 8.60 19.22 -11.47
C TRP A 105 8.90 20.11 -12.66
N GLN A 106 10.00 20.86 -12.62
CA GLN A 106 10.41 21.74 -13.69
C GLN A 106 11.04 20.92 -14.82
N GLN A 107 10.86 21.37 -16.07
CA GLN A 107 11.52 20.79 -17.26
C GLN A 107 11.18 19.31 -17.50
N ILE A 108 9.96 18.88 -17.15
CA ILE A 108 9.51 17.54 -17.52
C ILE A 108 9.21 17.53 -19.02
N ASP A 109 9.79 16.56 -19.73
CA ASP A 109 9.56 16.38 -21.16
C ASP A 109 8.15 15.83 -21.41
N VAL A 110 7.25 16.67 -21.92
CA VAL A 110 5.87 16.32 -22.26
C VAL A 110 5.73 15.69 -23.65
N GLU A 111 6.77 15.64 -24.47
CA GLU A 111 6.72 15.11 -25.84
C GLU A 111 6.23 13.65 -25.89
N PRO A 112 6.66 12.73 -25.00
CA PRO A 112 6.13 11.36 -25.00
C PRO A 112 4.63 11.29 -24.74
N LEU A 113 4.10 12.16 -23.87
CA LEU A 113 2.66 12.27 -23.63
C LEU A 113 1.96 12.87 -24.84
N ALA A 114 2.49 13.96 -25.39
CA ALA A 114 1.94 14.58 -26.58
C ALA A 114 1.80 13.53 -27.68
N ALA A 115 2.84 12.75 -27.98
CA ALA A 115 2.84 11.70 -28.98
C ALA A 115 1.79 10.58 -28.76
N LYS A 116 1.40 10.30 -27.51
CA LYS A 116 0.34 9.32 -27.20
C LYS A 116 -1.06 9.80 -27.61
N ILE A 117 -1.30 11.11 -27.70
CA ILE A 117 -2.61 11.66 -28.09
C ILE A 117 -2.84 11.44 -29.60
N PRO A 118 -3.91 10.72 -30.00
CA PRO A 118 -4.18 10.44 -31.42
C PRO A 118 -4.53 11.71 -32.21
N ASP A 119 -3.98 11.84 -33.43
CA ASP A 119 -4.25 12.99 -34.32
C ASP A 119 -5.72 13.11 -34.72
N ASN A 120 -6.44 11.99 -34.74
CA ASN A 120 -7.86 11.89 -35.08
C ASN A 120 -8.77 11.71 -33.86
N ALA A 121 -8.29 12.05 -32.67
CA ALA A 121 -9.11 11.97 -31.46
C ALA A 121 -10.38 12.81 -31.63
N SER A 122 -11.55 12.15 -31.60
CA SER A 122 -12.85 12.80 -31.58
C SER A 122 -13.44 12.70 -30.19
N ALA A 123 -14.09 13.76 -29.72
CA ALA A 123 -14.92 13.68 -28.52
C ALA A 123 -15.96 12.56 -28.71
N ALA A 124 -16.14 11.70 -27.69
CA ALA A 124 -17.36 10.89 -27.62
C ALA A 124 -18.54 11.86 -27.72
N GLU A 125 -19.49 11.60 -28.63
CA GLU A 125 -20.65 12.47 -28.84
C GLU A 125 -21.31 12.79 -27.49
N GLN A 126 -21.10 14.02 -27.00
CA GLN A 126 -21.73 14.47 -25.76
C GLN A 126 -23.18 14.81 -26.09
N GLN A 127 -24.03 13.79 -26.07
CA GLN A 127 -25.46 13.97 -26.17
C GLN A 127 -25.95 14.62 -24.87
N MET A 128 -26.35 15.90 -24.91
CA MET A 128 -26.98 16.52 -23.75
C MET A 128 -28.34 15.87 -23.53
N GLN A 129 -28.47 15.14 -22.42
CA GLN A 129 -29.73 14.57 -21.99
C GLN A 129 -30.34 15.50 -20.94
N ARG A 130 -31.50 16.09 -21.25
CA ARG A 130 -32.30 16.80 -20.27
C ARG A 130 -33.13 15.77 -19.52
N ILE A 131 -32.84 15.62 -18.24
CA ILE A 131 -33.62 14.78 -17.34
C ILE A 131 -34.70 15.66 -16.71
N ARG A 132 -35.98 15.34 -16.95
CA ARG A 132 -37.13 15.98 -16.30
C ARG A 132 -37.83 15.00 -15.37
N LEU A 133 -38.24 15.51 -14.20
CA LEU A 133 -39.16 14.81 -13.30
C LEU A 133 -40.58 15.20 -13.70
N VAL A 134 -41.45 14.21 -13.84
CA VAL A 134 -42.85 14.42 -14.26
C VAL A 134 -43.78 13.86 -13.20
N ASP A 135 -44.75 14.68 -12.76
CA ASP A 135 -45.60 14.38 -11.60
C ASP A 135 -46.76 13.41 -11.90
N SER A 136 -46.95 12.98 -13.14
CA SER A 136 -47.96 11.95 -13.48
C SER A 136 -47.59 11.13 -14.71
N GLY A 137 -47.81 9.81 -14.62
CA GLY A 137 -47.41 8.80 -15.61
C GLY A 137 -46.59 7.66 -14.97
N GLY A 138 -46.50 6.52 -15.67
CA GLY A 138 -45.80 5.32 -15.19
C GLY A 138 -44.26 5.45 -15.08
N GLU A 139 -43.68 6.45 -15.75
CA GLU A 139 -42.26 6.78 -15.68
C GLU A 139 -42.07 8.16 -15.04
N ARG A 140 -41.40 8.21 -13.87
CA ARG A 140 -41.15 9.45 -13.10
C ARG A 140 -39.97 10.27 -13.59
N ILE A 141 -39.12 9.67 -14.43
CA ILE A 141 -37.91 10.28 -14.98
C ILE A 141 -37.99 10.15 -16.49
N VAL A 142 -38.10 11.27 -17.20
CA VAL A 142 -38.09 11.30 -18.65
C VAL A 142 -36.76 11.91 -19.09
N SER A 143 -35.99 11.13 -19.86
CA SER A 143 -34.76 11.60 -20.52
C SER A 143 -35.10 12.03 -21.93
N GLU A 144 -34.90 13.30 -22.25
CA GLU A 144 -35.01 13.83 -23.61
C GLU A 144 -33.62 14.25 -24.08
N ALA A 145 -33.23 13.81 -25.27
CA ALA A 145 -32.03 14.32 -25.93
C ALA A 145 -32.29 15.78 -26.36
N VAL A 146 -31.65 16.74 -25.71
CA VAL A 146 -31.78 18.18 -26.01
C VAL A 146 -30.57 18.61 -26.83
N GLY A 147 -30.46 18.05 -28.03
CA GLY A 147 -29.47 18.44 -29.03
C GLY A 147 -27.99 18.32 -28.58
N ALA A 148 -27.11 18.75 -29.48
CA ALA A 148 -25.68 18.94 -29.19
C ALA A 148 -25.45 20.42 -28.80
N SER A 149 -24.65 20.68 -27.77
CA SER A 149 -24.26 22.06 -27.44
C SER A 149 -23.42 22.58 -28.61
N GLN A 150 -23.86 23.67 -29.25
CA GLN A 150 -23.04 24.40 -30.22
C GLN A 150 -22.13 25.44 -29.54
N GLU A 151 -21.96 25.39 -28.22
CA GLU A 151 -20.97 26.22 -27.56
C GLU A 151 -19.58 25.85 -28.06
N ARG A 152 -18.80 26.86 -28.46
CA ARG A 152 -17.41 26.67 -28.89
C ARG A 152 -16.64 26.14 -27.68
N LEU A 153 -16.35 24.86 -27.69
CA LEU A 153 -15.51 24.22 -26.67
C LEU A 153 -14.11 24.85 -26.77
N VAL A 154 -13.71 25.56 -25.72
CA VAL A 154 -12.36 26.11 -25.55
C VAL A 154 -11.69 25.29 -24.47
N PHE A 155 -10.42 24.93 -24.67
CA PHE A 155 -9.66 24.26 -23.63
C PHE A 155 -9.49 25.19 -22.43
N ASP A 156 -10.06 24.80 -21.29
CA ASP A 156 -9.92 25.54 -20.04
C ASP A 156 -8.64 25.11 -19.30
N THR A 157 -7.61 25.95 -19.39
CA THR A 157 -6.31 25.72 -18.75
C THR A 157 -6.44 25.74 -17.22
N ALA A 158 -7.24 26.62 -16.66
CA ALA A 158 -7.40 26.71 -15.20
C ALA A 158 -8.09 25.46 -14.65
N TYR A 159 -9.09 24.94 -15.39
CA TYR A 159 -9.69 23.66 -15.08
C TYR A 159 -8.66 22.52 -15.14
N ALA A 160 -7.87 22.42 -16.20
CA ALA A 160 -6.84 21.38 -16.34
C ALA A 160 -5.81 21.43 -15.20
N VAL A 161 -5.34 22.61 -14.83
CA VAL A 161 -4.42 22.82 -13.69
C VAL A 161 -5.05 22.35 -12.37
N ARG A 162 -6.32 22.71 -12.11
CA ARG A 162 -7.03 22.23 -10.92
C ARG A 162 -7.14 20.71 -10.91
N MET A 163 -7.41 20.11 -12.07
CA MET A 163 -7.52 18.68 -12.26
C MET A 163 -6.21 17.92 -12.10
N ILE A 164 -5.05 18.54 -11.89
CA ILE A 164 -3.78 17.83 -11.62
C ILE A 164 -3.13 18.26 -10.31
N SER A 165 -3.80 19.10 -9.51
CA SER A 165 -3.26 19.71 -8.29
C SER A 165 -3.00 18.73 -7.14
N ASP A 166 -3.64 17.56 -7.17
CA ASP A 166 -3.39 16.43 -6.28
C ASP A 166 -2.13 15.63 -6.65
N ILE A 167 -1.59 15.84 -7.86
CA ILE A 167 -0.38 15.17 -8.35
C ILE A 167 0.81 16.15 -8.33
N VAL A 168 0.60 17.36 -8.86
CA VAL A 168 1.58 18.44 -8.91
C VAL A 168 1.18 19.50 -7.88
N PRO A 169 1.86 19.57 -6.72
CA PRO A 169 1.40 20.37 -5.59
C PRO A 169 1.50 21.89 -5.80
N ASN A 170 2.23 22.34 -6.82
CA ASN A 170 2.41 23.74 -7.15
C ASN A 170 1.62 24.12 -8.42
N ALA A 171 0.70 25.08 -8.29
CA ALA A 171 -0.17 25.51 -9.39
C ALA A 171 0.58 26.17 -10.56
N TRP A 172 1.73 26.81 -10.32
CA TRP A 172 2.55 27.39 -11.38
C TRP A 172 3.26 26.29 -12.18
N TRP A 173 3.86 25.30 -11.52
CA TRP A 173 4.45 24.15 -12.22
C TRP A 173 3.39 23.37 -13.01
N ALA A 174 2.22 23.15 -12.40
CA ALA A 174 1.09 22.54 -13.09
C ALA A 174 0.67 23.34 -14.33
N SER A 175 0.62 24.68 -14.23
CA SER A 175 0.31 25.55 -15.35
C SER A 175 1.34 25.49 -16.47
N ASP A 176 2.63 25.45 -16.12
CA ASP A 176 3.71 25.34 -17.09
C ASP A 176 3.63 24.01 -17.84
N ILE A 177 3.44 22.89 -17.13
CA ILE A 177 3.28 21.55 -17.73
C ILE A 177 2.09 21.51 -18.69
N VAL A 178 0.94 22.06 -18.30
CA VAL A 178 -0.24 22.14 -19.18
C VAL A 178 0.08 23.02 -20.40
N GLY A 179 0.75 24.15 -20.20
CA GLY A 179 1.18 25.03 -21.29
C GLY A 179 2.09 24.33 -22.30
N ASP A 180 3.10 23.61 -21.81
CA ASP A 180 4.05 22.86 -22.62
C ASP A 180 3.34 21.75 -23.42
N LEU A 181 2.42 21.01 -22.79
CA LEU A 181 1.64 19.99 -23.48
C LEU A 181 0.78 20.59 -24.61
N LEU A 182 0.10 21.70 -24.35
CA LEU A 182 -0.69 22.37 -25.38
C LEU A 182 0.20 22.93 -26.50
N ALA A 183 1.40 23.40 -26.18
CA ALA A 183 2.37 23.85 -27.19
C ALA A 183 2.83 22.67 -28.08
N ALA A 184 3.17 21.53 -27.48
CA ALA A 184 3.55 20.32 -28.20
C ALA A 184 2.41 19.81 -29.10
N LEU A 185 1.17 19.78 -28.60
CA LEU A 185 0.00 19.41 -29.41
C LEU A 185 -0.25 20.40 -30.56
N ARG A 186 -0.10 21.71 -30.33
CA ARG A 186 -0.20 22.70 -31.42
C ARG A 186 0.89 22.51 -32.47
N ALA A 187 2.12 22.19 -32.07
CA ALA A 187 3.22 21.88 -32.99
C ALA A 187 2.90 20.63 -33.85
N ARG A 188 2.12 19.68 -33.31
CA ARG A 188 1.57 18.53 -34.05
C ARG A 188 0.35 18.85 -34.93
N GLY A 189 -0.15 20.09 -34.92
CA GLY A 189 -1.22 20.56 -35.80
C GLY A 189 -2.62 20.60 -35.18
N PHE A 190 -2.76 20.41 -33.86
CA PHE A 190 -4.04 20.54 -33.19
C PHE A 190 -4.49 22.01 -33.15
N SER A 191 -5.66 22.30 -33.70
CA SER A 191 -6.29 23.63 -33.59
C SER A 191 -6.87 23.86 -32.19
N ASP A 192 -7.06 25.12 -31.78
CA ASP A 192 -7.68 25.43 -30.48
C ASP A 192 -9.09 24.83 -30.32
N ALA A 193 -9.84 24.71 -31.42
CA ALA A 193 -11.14 24.06 -31.43
C ALA A 193 -11.04 22.54 -31.18
N ALA A 194 -10.03 21.89 -31.77
CA ALA A 194 -9.76 20.48 -31.53
C ALA A 194 -9.35 20.25 -30.06
N LEU A 195 -8.43 21.07 -29.54
CA LEU A 195 -8.00 21.00 -28.13
C LEU A 195 -9.18 21.14 -27.16
N GLY A 196 -10.12 22.06 -27.43
CA GLY A 196 -11.34 22.20 -26.64
C GLY A 196 -12.23 20.95 -26.70
N GLN A 197 -12.42 20.38 -27.89
CA GLN A 197 -13.22 19.16 -28.09
C GLN A 197 -12.68 17.94 -27.34
N ILE A 198 -11.36 17.73 -27.33
CA ILE A 198 -10.73 16.58 -26.66
C ILE A 198 -10.17 16.90 -25.28
N SER A 199 -10.59 18.01 -24.67
CA SER A 199 -10.09 18.46 -23.36
C SER A 199 -10.16 17.40 -22.27
N GLY A 200 -11.26 16.63 -22.21
CA GLY A 200 -11.41 15.50 -21.28
C GLY A 200 -10.34 14.43 -21.46
N LEU A 201 -10.07 14.02 -22.71
CA LEU A 201 -9.01 13.05 -23.03
C LEU A 201 -7.63 13.58 -22.67
N ILE A 202 -7.33 14.84 -22.99
CA ILE A 202 -6.05 15.47 -22.67
C ILE A 202 -5.83 15.46 -21.15
N VAL A 203 -6.83 15.86 -20.36
CA VAL A 203 -6.72 15.88 -18.90
C VAL A 203 -6.58 14.48 -18.32
N GLU A 204 -7.32 13.50 -18.83
CA GLU A 204 -7.23 12.10 -18.41
C GLU A 204 -5.84 11.52 -18.66
N GLU A 205 -5.32 11.66 -19.88
CA GLU A 205 -4.00 11.15 -20.25
C GLU A 205 -2.87 11.89 -19.54
N LEU A 206 -3.02 13.21 -19.34
CA LEU A 206 -2.08 14.00 -18.54
C LEU A 206 -2.03 13.52 -17.09
N ARG A 207 -3.18 13.23 -16.46
CA ARG A 207 -3.21 12.71 -15.09
C ARG A 207 -2.49 11.36 -14.98
N LYS A 208 -2.83 10.40 -15.85
CA LYS A 208 -2.19 9.06 -15.87
C LYS A 208 -0.68 9.18 -16.02
N TRP A 209 -0.24 9.98 -16.99
CA TRP A 209 1.19 10.18 -17.23
C TRP A 209 1.89 10.91 -16.08
N LEU A 210 1.27 11.90 -15.45
CA LEU A 210 1.85 12.56 -14.28
C LEU A 210 1.97 11.62 -13.06
N GLU A 211 1.06 10.66 -12.90
CA GLU A 211 1.17 9.62 -11.87
C GLU A 211 2.37 8.69 -12.10
N GLU A 212 2.63 8.31 -13.35
CA GLU A 212 3.84 7.57 -13.76
C GLU A 212 5.09 8.40 -13.47
N VAL A 213 5.15 9.65 -13.94
CA VAL A 213 6.28 10.56 -13.73
C VAL A 213 6.57 10.79 -12.23
N ARG A 214 5.52 10.99 -11.42
CA ARG A 214 5.65 11.12 -9.98
C ARG A 214 6.27 9.89 -9.36
N THR A 215 5.83 8.70 -9.77
CA THR A 215 6.33 7.42 -9.26
C THR A 215 7.81 7.24 -9.58
N ASP A 216 8.20 7.48 -10.82
CA ASP A 216 9.59 7.35 -11.27
C ASP A 216 10.52 8.35 -10.57
N LYS A 217 10.09 9.61 -10.46
CA LYS A 217 10.88 10.64 -9.76
C LYS A 217 10.96 10.37 -8.25
N ALA A 218 9.87 9.93 -7.62
CA ALA A 218 9.88 9.54 -6.21
C ALA A 218 10.85 8.38 -5.95
N GLU A 219 10.86 7.38 -6.84
CA GLU A 219 11.82 6.28 -6.78
C GLU A 219 13.26 6.77 -6.90
N ALA A 220 13.54 7.63 -7.88
CA ALA A 220 14.87 8.19 -8.10
C ALA A 220 15.36 8.98 -6.88
N VAL A 221 14.51 9.83 -6.30
CA VAL A 221 14.80 10.58 -5.05
C VAL A 221 15.10 9.59 -3.93
N PHE A 222 14.22 8.63 -3.67
CA PHE A 222 14.40 7.67 -2.58
C PHE A 222 15.71 6.89 -2.71
N ARG A 223 16.01 6.36 -3.91
CA ARG A 223 17.25 5.62 -4.17
C ARG A 223 18.48 6.50 -4.00
N HIS A 224 18.44 7.74 -4.46
CA HIS A 224 19.53 8.70 -4.27
C HIS A 224 19.75 8.95 -2.77
N GLU A 225 18.70 9.24 -2.01
CA GLU A 225 18.81 9.52 -0.57
C GLU A 225 19.27 8.29 0.23
N VAL A 226 18.94 7.07 -0.20
CA VAL A 226 19.49 5.82 0.36
C VAL A 226 20.99 5.70 0.06
N ALA A 227 21.41 5.92 -1.19
CA ALA A 227 22.81 5.84 -1.59
C ALA A 227 23.68 6.88 -0.85
N GLU A 228 23.11 8.05 -0.58
CA GLU A 228 23.73 9.13 0.19
C GLU A 228 23.68 8.91 1.71
N GLY A 229 23.03 7.83 2.17
CA GLY A 229 22.90 7.48 3.58
C GLY A 229 22.01 8.42 4.39
N ARG A 230 21.22 9.28 3.73
CA ARG A 230 20.25 10.17 4.40
C ARG A 230 18.88 9.51 4.59
N ILE A 231 18.59 8.44 3.85
CA ILE A 231 17.58 7.44 4.19
C ILE A 231 18.29 6.16 4.59
N GLN A 232 17.99 5.64 5.78
CA GLN A 232 18.68 4.47 6.34
C GLN A 232 17.67 3.39 6.73
N PHE A 233 18.05 2.13 6.50
CA PHE A 233 17.33 0.94 6.94
C PHE A 233 18.30 0.00 7.64
N ARG A 234 18.34 0.06 8.97
CA ARG A 234 19.33 -0.64 9.80
C ARG A 234 18.89 -0.82 11.25
N LEU A 235 19.50 -1.77 11.95
CA LEU A 235 19.33 -1.90 13.39
C LEU A 235 20.24 -0.91 14.13
N ARG A 236 19.66 -0.17 15.07
CA ARG A 236 20.34 0.94 15.73
C ARG A 236 20.49 0.73 17.23
N ALA A 237 21.64 1.10 17.76
CA ALA A 237 21.89 1.09 19.21
C ALA A 237 21.21 2.25 19.95
N ASP A 238 20.79 3.29 19.23
CA ASP A 238 20.12 4.48 19.77
C ASP A 238 18.63 4.28 20.08
N GLY A 239 18.13 3.04 19.98
CA GLY A 239 16.76 2.66 20.28
C GLY A 239 15.74 2.99 19.19
N ARG A 240 16.14 3.58 18.06
CA ARG A 240 15.23 3.93 16.94
C ARG A 240 14.94 2.73 16.04
N ASN A 241 14.43 1.67 16.64
CA ASN A 241 13.96 0.46 15.97
C ASN A 241 12.48 0.27 16.28
N TRP A 242 11.78 -0.47 15.43
CA TRP A 242 10.45 -0.96 15.79
C TRP A 242 10.60 -2.12 16.76
N GLN A 243 9.87 -2.08 17.87
CA GLN A 243 9.87 -3.15 18.86
C GLN A 243 8.63 -4.01 18.66
N LEU A 244 8.83 -5.33 18.56
CA LEU A 244 7.71 -6.27 18.45
C LEU A 244 6.85 -6.18 19.72
N PRO A 245 5.51 -6.10 19.61
CA PRO A 245 4.62 -6.05 20.77
C PRO A 245 4.74 -7.26 21.70
N ASP A 246 4.47 -7.08 23.00
CA ASP A 246 4.39 -8.20 23.96
C ASP A 246 3.05 -8.95 23.90
N THR A 247 2.06 -8.34 23.26
CA THR A 247 0.71 -8.87 23.03
C THR A 247 0.28 -8.65 21.60
N ALA A 248 -0.59 -9.52 21.08
CA ALA A 248 -1.29 -9.32 19.81
C ALA A 248 -2.80 -9.45 20.04
N GLU A 249 -3.59 -9.17 19.01
CA GLU A 249 -5.04 -9.29 19.04
C GLU A 249 -5.51 -10.42 18.12
N THR A 250 -6.59 -11.08 18.53
CA THR A 250 -7.35 -12.02 17.70
C THR A 250 -8.83 -11.68 17.78
N PHE A 251 -9.54 -11.82 16.66
CA PHE A 251 -10.99 -11.62 16.58
C PHE A 251 -11.75 -12.94 16.69
N GLU A 252 -11.04 -14.06 16.77
CA GLU A 252 -11.66 -15.37 16.88
C GLU A 252 -12.24 -15.59 18.28
N PRO A 253 -13.39 -16.27 18.41
CA PRO A 253 -13.98 -16.56 19.71
C PRO A 253 -13.13 -17.54 20.52
N GLU A 254 -13.36 -17.57 21.85
CA GLU A 254 -12.77 -18.60 22.69
C GLU A 254 -13.26 -20.00 22.26
N GLY A 255 -12.35 -20.95 22.14
CA GLY A 255 -12.65 -22.29 21.62
C GLY A 255 -12.73 -22.42 20.10
N ALA A 256 -12.47 -21.35 19.34
CA ALA A 256 -12.33 -21.44 17.89
C ALA A 256 -11.25 -22.44 17.46
N ASP A 257 -11.35 -22.89 16.22
CA ASP A 257 -10.42 -23.85 15.60
C ASP A 257 -8.99 -23.29 15.60
N GLN A 258 -8.13 -23.88 16.43
CA GLN A 258 -6.71 -23.56 16.43
C GLN A 258 -6.01 -24.07 15.16
N LEU A 259 -4.96 -23.36 14.75
CA LEU A 259 -4.07 -23.84 13.70
C LEU A 259 -3.11 -24.88 14.27
N ASN A 260 -3.21 -26.12 13.79
CA ASN A 260 -2.37 -27.24 14.21
C ASN A 260 -1.26 -27.49 13.17
N GLY A 261 -0.13 -28.02 13.62
CA GLY A 261 0.96 -28.48 12.74
C GLY A 261 0.59 -29.76 11.97
N THR A 262 1.47 -30.21 11.07
CA THR A 262 1.20 -31.43 10.27
C THR A 262 1.00 -32.70 11.08
N ASN A 263 1.60 -32.77 12.29
CA ASN A 263 1.43 -33.88 13.23
C ASN A 263 0.10 -33.83 14.01
N GLY A 264 -0.76 -32.84 13.74
CA GLY A 264 -2.02 -32.61 14.45
C GLY A 264 -1.85 -31.99 15.84
N GLY A 265 -0.61 -31.76 16.28
CA GLY A 265 -0.29 -31.06 17.52
C GLY A 265 -0.30 -29.52 17.36
N PRO A 266 -0.17 -28.78 18.46
CA PRO A 266 -0.10 -27.32 18.41
C PRO A 266 1.20 -26.87 17.72
N LEU A 267 1.14 -25.72 17.04
CA LEU A 267 2.35 -25.02 16.61
C LEU A 267 3.18 -24.62 17.84
N GLU A 268 4.49 -24.62 17.72
CA GLU A 268 5.40 -24.43 18.84
C GLU A 268 6.23 -23.15 18.71
N LYS A 269 6.61 -22.73 17.50
CA LYS A 269 7.58 -21.64 17.25
C LYS A 269 6.92 -20.29 16.95
N SER A 270 5.61 -20.23 16.87
CA SER A 270 4.90 -18.96 16.81
C SER A 270 5.15 -18.11 18.05
N LEU A 271 5.35 -16.80 17.90
CA LEU A 271 5.58 -15.91 19.05
C LEU A 271 4.39 -15.86 20.01
N PHE A 272 3.18 -15.82 19.46
CA PHE A 272 1.92 -15.71 20.20
C PHE A 272 1.17 -17.03 20.24
N SER A 273 0.33 -17.20 21.26
CA SER A 273 -0.55 -18.36 21.44
C SER A 273 -1.79 -17.99 22.25
N PRO A 274 -2.97 -18.57 21.98
CA PRO A 274 -3.26 -19.47 20.86
C PRO A 274 -3.22 -18.76 19.49
N ILE A 275 -3.14 -19.54 18.42
CA ILE A 275 -3.30 -19.07 17.03
C ILE A 275 -4.42 -19.88 16.39
N TYR A 276 -5.32 -19.19 15.71
CA TYR A 276 -6.51 -19.76 15.11
C TYR A 276 -6.43 -19.81 13.59
N LYS A 277 -7.17 -20.73 12.98
CA LYS A 277 -7.26 -20.78 11.51
C LYS A 277 -7.82 -19.48 10.93
N GLY A 278 -8.79 -18.88 11.61
CA GLY A 278 -9.42 -17.62 11.19
C GLY A 278 -8.48 -16.41 11.26
N ASP A 279 -7.36 -16.51 11.98
CA ASP A 279 -6.32 -15.46 12.00
C ASP A 279 -5.54 -15.35 10.68
N PHE A 280 -5.79 -16.22 9.70
CA PHE A 280 -5.17 -16.19 8.37
C PHE A 280 -6.19 -15.91 7.26
N SER A 281 -5.80 -15.09 6.30
CA SER A 281 -6.62 -14.63 5.17
C SER A 281 -6.91 -15.76 4.18
N SER A 282 -6.00 -16.74 4.07
CA SER A 282 -6.12 -17.83 3.11
C SER A 282 -5.60 -19.15 3.67
N ARG A 283 -5.94 -20.25 3.00
CA ARG A 283 -5.36 -21.56 3.28
C ARG A 283 -3.86 -21.59 2.99
N ASP A 284 -3.42 -20.92 1.92
CA ASP A 284 -2.01 -20.89 1.56
C ASP A 284 -1.16 -20.19 2.62
N GLU A 285 -1.66 -19.12 3.24
CA GLU A 285 -1.01 -18.43 4.35
C GLU A 285 -0.88 -19.36 5.58
N ARG A 286 -1.90 -20.18 5.87
CA ARG A 286 -1.86 -21.21 6.93
C ARG A 286 -0.81 -22.29 6.63
N ASP A 287 -0.76 -22.76 5.40
CA ASP A 287 0.19 -23.79 4.96
C ASP A 287 1.64 -23.28 5.08
N VAL A 288 1.88 -22.00 4.78
CA VAL A 288 3.17 -21.33 5.02
C VAL A 288 3.49 -21.27 6.51
N ALA A 289 2.56 -20.84 7.37
CA ALA A 289 2.79 -20.77 8.82
C ALA A 289 3.14 -22.15 9.41
N ILE A 290 2.42 -23.20 9.01
CA ILE A 290 2.70 -24.59 9.40
C ILE A 290 4.09 -25.01 8.93
N TYR A 291 4.42 -24.74 7.67
CA TYR A 291 5.73 -25.06 7.12
C TYR A 291 6.87 -24.36 7.86
N LEU A 292 6.75 -23.06 8.16
CA LEU A 292 7.73 -22.30 8.93
C LEU A 292 7.96 -22.98 10.29
N ASP A 293 6.89 -23.28 11.02
CA ASP A 293 6.95 -23.87 12.36
C ASP A 293 7.70 -25.22 12.41
N GLU A 294 7.69 -25.98 11.33
CA GLU A 294 8.37 -27.26 11.21
C GLU A 294 9.89 -27.14 10.99
N GLN A 295 10.37 -25.98 10.52
CA GLN A 295 11.77 -25.84 10.14
C GLN A 295 12.70 -25.87 11.35
N LYS A 296 13.68 -26.78 11.35
CA LYS A 296 14.61 -26.97 12.48
C LYS A 296 15.44 -25.71 12.79
N ALA A 297 15.82 -24.96 11.76
CA ALA A 297 16.61 -23.74 11.90
C ALA A 297 15.78 -22.54 12.39
N LEU A 298 14.44 -22.63 12.38
CA LEU A 298 13.59 -21.54 12.82
C LEU A 298 13.65 -21.36 14.33
N SER A 299 13.91 -20.13 14.77
CA SER A 299 13.85 -19.75 16.18
C SER A 299 12.42 -19.36 16.58
N TRP A 300 11.80 -18.49 15.79
CA TRP A 300 10.43 -18.02 15.98
C TRP A 300 9.86 -17.46 14.69
N TRP A 301 8.54 -17.38 14.60
CA TRP A 301 7.83 -16.64 13.56
C TRP A 301 6.65 -15.84 14.15
N HIS A 302 6.29 -14.77 13.44
CA HIS A 302 5.20 -13.86 13.75
C HIS A 302 4.39 -13.61 12.49
N ARG A 303 3.07 -13.73 12.58
CA ARG A 303 2.18 -13.21 11.56
C ARG A 303 2.00 -11.72 11.81
N ASN A 304 2.47 -10.91 10.88
CA ASN A 304 2.27 -9.48 10.95
C ASN A 304 0.80 -9.16 10.65
N VAL A 305 0.27 -8.10 11.26
CA VAL A 305 -1.10 -7.65 11.00
C VAL A 305 -0.97 -6.33 10.27
N ALA A 306 -1.53 -6.26 9.06
CA ALA A 306 -1.46 -5.06 8.24
C ALA A 306 -2.01 -3.84 9.00
N ARG A 307 -1.38 -2.68 8.79
CA ARG A 307 -1.72 -1.37 9.40
C ARG A 307 -1.56 -1.24 10.91
N SER A 308 -1.54 -2.35 11.66
CA SER A 308 -1.40 -2.35 13.12
C SER A 308 0.01 -2.67 13.61
N HIS A 309 0.80 -3.43 12.83
CA HIS A 309 2.13 -3.90 13.23
C HIS A 309 3.26 -3.27 12.37
N TYR A 310 4.23 -4.08 11.96
CA TYR A 310 5.45 -3.62 11.30
C TYR A 310 5.19 -3.26 9.84
N ALA A 311 5.87 -2.23 9.35
CA ALA A 311 5.73 -1.76 7.98
C ALA A 311 7.05 -1.20 7.46
N VAL A 312 7.27 -1.35 6.16
CA VAL A 312 8.42 -0.80 5.43
C VAL A 312 7.93 0.34 4.55
N GLN A 313 8.45 1.55 4.79
CA GLN A 313 8.14 2.72 3.98
C GLN A 313 9.04 2.74 2.73
N GLY A 314 8.43 2.77 1.55
CA GLY A 314 9.13 2.99 0.27
C GLY A 314 8.90 4.40 -0.26
N TRP A 315 8.97 4.54 -1.59
CA TRP A 315 8.76 5.78 -2.34
C TRP A 315 7.32 5.98 -2.82
N ARG A 316 6.33 5.32 -2.20
CA ARG A 316 4.91 5.63 -2.33
C ARG A 316 4.32 5.96 -0.97
N ARG A 317 3.16 6.63 -0.95
CA ARG A 317 2.43 6.94 0.28
C ARG A 317 2.13 5.69 1.10
N GLU A 318 1.69 4.63 0.44
CA GLU A 318 1.37 3.37 1.08
C GLU A 318 2.64 2.60 1.49
N LYS A 319 2.60 2.06 2.70
CA LYS A 319 3.66 1.22 3.26
C LYS A 319 3.48 -0.23 2.83
N VAL A 320 4.60 -0.96 2.79
CA VAL A 320 4.59 -2.41 2.62
C VAL A 320 4.39 -3.05 3.98
N TYR A 321 3.30 -3.81 4.15
CA TYR A 321 2.99 -4.56 5.36
C TYR A 321 3.20 -6.05 5.10
N PRO A 322 4.42 -6.56 5.36
CA PRO A 322 4.75 -7.97 5.10
C PRO A 322 3.82 -8.89 5.88
N ASP A 323 3.51 -10.09 5.40
CA ASP A 323 2.63 -11.05 6.09
C ASP A 323 3.33 -11.78 7.23
N PHE A 324 4.60 -12.16 7.05
CA PHE A 324 5.37 -12.92 8.03
C PHE A 324 6.68 -12.25 8.38
N ILE A 325 7.04 -12.34 9.66
CA ILE A 325 8.35 -11.95 10.16
C ILE A 325 8.90 -13.11 10.98
N PHE A 326 10.11 -13.58 10.68
CA PHE A 326 10.66 -14.73 11.36
C PHE A 326 12.17 -14.68 11.50
N ALA A 327 12.70 -15.33 12.53
CA ALA A 327 14.13 -15.44 12.75
C ALA A 327 14.59 -16.89 12.63
N MET A 328 15.74 -17.05 11.99
CA MET A 328 16.41 -18.33 11.81
C MET A 328 17.80 -18.28 12.41
N GLN A 329 18.28 -19.44 12.85
CA GLN A 329 19.68 -19.66 13.17
C GLN A 329 20.42 -20.02 11.90
N GLN A 330 21.50 -19.30 11.61
CA GLN A 330 22.44 -19.64 10.57
C GLN A 330 23.66 -20.36 11.15
N ALA A 331 24.49 -20.90 10.26
CA ALA A 331 25.81 -21.39 10.60
C ALA A 331 26.62 -20.31 11.34
N GLU A 332 27.57 -20.73 12.18
CA GLU A 332 28.45 -19.83 12.97
C GLU A 332 27.72 -18.98 14.04
N GLY A 333 26.49 -19.33 14.41
CA GLY A 333 25.75 -18.64 15.47
C GLY A 333 25.17 -17.28 15.05
N LYS A 334 25.18 -16.96 13.76
CA LYS A 334 24.48 -15.80 13.20
C LYS A 334 22.97 -16.02 13.22
N SER A 335 22.20 -14.96 13.32
CA SER A 335 20.75 -15.01 13.15
C SER A 335 20.34 -14.24 11.90
N LYS A 336 19.42 -14.81 11.14
CA LYS A 336 18.82 -14.17 9.97
C LYS A 336 17.37 -13.85 10.28
N LEU A 337 17.03 -12.57 10.21
CA LEU A 337 15.67 -12.06 10.32
C LEU A 337 15.10 -11.89 8.93
N VAL A 338 13.96 -12.52 8.65
CA VAL A 338 13.29 -12.45 7.36
C VAL A 338 11.96 -11.72 7.53
N VAL A 339 11.73 -10.78 6.63
CA VAL A 339 10.49 -10.04 6.46
C VAL A 339 9.89 -10.47 5.12
N LEU A 340 8.73 -11.13 5.15
CA LEU A 340 8.19 -11.86 4.01
C LEU A 340 6.79 -11.33 3.66
N GLU A 341 6.65 -10.78 2.46
CA GLU A 341 5.36 -10.54 1.81
C GLU A 341 4.98 -11.75 0.97
N MET A 342 3.71 -12.15 1.05
CA MET A 342 3.11 -13.22 0.28
C MET A 342 2.10 -12.65 -0.71
N LYS A 343 2.12 -13.13 -1.96
CA LYS A 343 1.15 -12.70 -2.98
C LYS A 343 0.52 -13.85 -3.76
N GLY A 344 -0.76 -13.68 -4.11
CA GLY A 344 -1.45 -14.55 -5.05
C GLY A 344 -0.81 -14.47 -6.43
N SER A 345 -0.71 -15.59 -7.14
CA SER A 345 -0.12 -15.63 -8.48
C SER A 345 -0.90 -14.80 -9.52
N HIS A 346 -2.20 -14.60 -9.31
CA HIS A 346 -3.01 -13.73 -10.16
C HIS A 346 -2.63 -12.24 -10.05
N LEU A 347 -1.88 -11.86 -9.01
CA LEU A 347 -1.35 -10.50 -8.82
C LEU A 347 0.10 -10.36 -9.33
N ALA A 348 0.71 -11.45 -9.81
CA ALA A 348 2.06 -11.41 -10.33
C ALA A 348 2.15 -10.47 -11.54
N GLY A 349 3.15 -9.59 -11.54
CA GLY A 349 3.35 -8.61 -12.61
C GLY A 349 2.43 -7.40 -12.55
N ASN A 350 1.56 -7.25 -11.53
CA ASN A 350 0.85 -6.00 -11.31
C ASN A 350 1.78 -4.93 -10.70
N ASP A 351 1.45 -3.66 -10.91
CA ASP A 351 2.30 -2.52 -10.51
C ASP A 351 2.52 -2.42 -9.00
N ASP A 352 1.58 -2.92 -8.18
CA ASP A 352 1.74 -2.97 -6.71
C ASP A 352 2.75 -4.05 -6.29
N THR A 353 2.67 -5.25 -6.87
CA THR A 353 3.56 -6.37 -6.57
C THR A 353 4.99 -6.07 -7.00
N GLU A 354 5.18 -5.52 -8.20
CA GLU A 354 6.52 -5.14 -8.67
C GLU A 354 7.10 -3.99 -7.84
N TYR A 355 6.28 -3.02 -7.43
CA TYR A 355 6.70 -1.98 -6.48
C TYR A 355 7.16 -2.56 -5.14
N LYS A 356 6.34 -3.40 -4.49
CA LYS A 356 6.66 -4.02 -3.20
C LYS A 356 7.94 -4.84 -3.29
N LYS A 357 8.09 -5.64 -4.35
CA LYS A 357 9.30 -6.41 -4.63
C LYS A 357 10.53 -5.50 -4.78
N ALA A 358 10.41 -4.39 -5.49
CA ALA A 358 11.49 -3.42 -5.67
C ALA A 358 11.90 -2.76 -4.35
N VAL A 359 10.93 -2.37 -3.50
CA VAL A 359 11.18 -1.80 -2.17
C VAL A 359 11.89 -2.82 -1.27
N LEU A 360 11.35 -4.03 -1.13
CA LEU A 360 11.90 -5.06 -0.25
C LEU A 360 13.33 -5.45 -0.69
N LYS A 361 13.57 -5.61 -1.99
CA LYS A 361 14.91 -5.87 -2.53
C LYS A 361 15.90 -4.73 -2.23
N LEU A 362 15.45 -3.47 -2.37
CA LEU A 362 16.28 -2.31 -2.02
C LEU A 362 16.62 -2.29 -0.54
N MET A 363 15.66 -2.59 0.35
CA MET A 363 15.89 -2.64 1.80
C MET A 363 16.86 -3.74 2.20
N THR A 364 16.77 -4.93 1.60
CA THR A 364 17.75 -6.01 1.78
C THR A 364 19.15 -5.56 1.40
N THR A 365 19.28 -4.88 0.27
CA THR A 365 20.57 -4.39 -0.24
C THR A 365 21.14 -3.30 0.67
N ALA A 366 20.32 -2.30 1.02
CA ALA A 366 20.71 -1.18 1.88
C ALA A 366 21.12 -1.65 3.29
N PHE A 367 20.51 -2.70 3.82
CA PHE A 367 20.92 -3.31 5.09
C PHE A 367 22.28 -4.01 4.97
N ALA A 368 22.53 -4.72 3.86
CA ALA A 368 23.79 -5.44 3.65
C ALA A 368 24.97 -4.50 3.38
N GLU A 369 24.72 -3.35 2.76
CA GLU A 369 25.73 -2.36 2.36
C GLU A 369 26.12 -1.38 3.48
N GLU A 370 25.64 -1.57 4.72
CA GLU A 370 25.96 -0.69 5.85
C GLU A 370 27.46 -0.34 5.91
N PRO A 371 27.83 0.96 5.86
CA PRO A 371 29.22 1.35 5.90
C PRO A 371 29.79 1.03 7.29
N ARG A 372 30.98 0.40 7.30
CA ARG A 372 31.87 0.21 8.46
C ARG A 372 32.38 1.53 9.03
N GLN A 373 31.53 2.53 9.22
CA GLN A 373 31.93 3.83 9.74
C GLN A 373 31.96 3.78 11.27
N ARG A 374 33.12 3.35 11.80
CA ARG A 374 33.54 3.58 13.19
C ARG A 374 33.64 5.07 13.44
N ILE A 375 32.71 5.63 14.21
CA ILE A 375 32.88 6.93 14.86
C ILE A 375 32.29 6.84 16.27
N GLY A 376 33.16 6.95 17.29
CA GLY A 376 32.79 7.34 18.66
C GLY A 376 32.03 6.32 19.52
N GLU A 377 32.79 5.62 20.36
CA GLU A 377 32.42 5.04 21.67
C GLU A 377 30.99 4.46 21.86
N LEU A 378 30.79 3.25 21.33
CA LEU A 378 30.27 2.06 22.04
C LEU A 378 30.10 0.95 21.01
N GLU A 379 31.08 0.05 20.96
CA GLU A 379 31.03 -1.15 20.13
C GLU A 379 30.03 -2.12 20.79
N LEU A 380 28.87 -2.32 20.16
CA LEU A 380 28.07 -3.51 20.43
C LEU A 380 28.91 -4.70 19.91
N VAL A 381 29.63 -5.35 20.82
CA VAL A 381 30.39 -6.57 20.55
C VAL A 381 29.40 -7.72 20.34
N HIS A 382 28.77 -7.74 19.19
CA HIS A 382 28.36 -8.98 18.56
C HIS A 382 29.07 -9.04 17.22
N GLN A 383 30.17 -9.81 17.16
CA GLN A 383 31.01 -10.00 15.97
C GLN A 383 30.26 -10.65 14.79
N SER A 384 28.96 -10.91 14.96
CA SER A 384 28.04 -11.48 13.99
C SER A 384 26.63 -10.93 14.28
N GLY A 385 26.41 -9.64 14.01
CA GLY A 385 25.06 -9.04 14.08
C GLY A 385 24.07 -9.75 13.16
N PRO A 386 22.76 -9.68 13.44
CA PRO A 386 21.77 -10.35 12.62
C PRO A 386 21.71 -9.73 11.22
N THR A 387 21.54 -10.56 10.19
CA THR A 387 21.22 -10.08 8.83
C THR A 387 19.71 -9.91 8.70
N VAL A 388 19.25 -8.85 8.04
CA VAL A 388 17.84 -8.69 7.68
C VAL A 388 17.68 -8.94 6.19
N GLU A 389 16.74 -9.82 5.84
CA GLU A 389 16.32 -10.05 4.46
C GLU A 389 14.83 -9.75 4.32
N CYS A 390 14.50 -8.91 3.35
CA CYS A 390 13.14 -8.60 2.95
C CYS A 390 12.88 -9.23 1.58
N ASP A 391 11.89 -10.11 1.48
CA ASP A 391 11.52 -10.78 0.22
C ASP A 391 10.01 -10.82 -0.01
N LEU A 392 9.62 -10.91 -1.28
CA LEU A 392 8.24 -11.13 -1.72
C LEU A 392 8.15 -12.47 -2.45
N VAL A 393 7.27 -13.35 -1.99
CA VAL A 393 7.11 -14.70 -2.55
C VAL A 393 5.67 -14.93 -3.00
N LEU A 394 5.51 -15.44 -4.22
CA LEU A 394 4.21 -15.86 -4.72
C LEU A 394 3.79 -17.19 -4.07
N PHE A 395 2.51 -17.36 -3.73
CA PHE A 395 2.02 -18.57 -3.09
C PHE A 395 2.39 -19.87 -3.84
N PRO A 396 2.32 -19.98 -5.18
CA PRO A 396 2.73 -21.22 -5.84
C PRO A 396 4.22 -21.55 -5.71
N GLU A 397 5.06 -20.57 -5.38
CA GLU A 397 6.52 -20.69 -5.39
C GLU A 397 7.11 -20.88 -3.98
N TRP A 398 6.31 -20.76 -2.91
CA TRP A 398 6.87 -20.75 -1.54
C TRP A 398 7.61 -22.04 -1.20
N LYS A 399 7.20 -23.19 -1.74
CA LYS A 399 7.84 -24.49 -1.51
C LYS A 399 9.25 -24.59 -2.09
N THR A 400 9.59 -23.78 -3.09
CA THR A 400 10.94 -23.73 -3.66
C THR A 400 11.73 -22.53 -3.13
N ARG A 401 11.06 -21.39 -2.92
CA ARG A 401 11.66 -20.12 -2.45
C ARG A 401 12.00 -20.13 -0.96
N LEU A 402 11.12 -20.59 -0.09
CA LEU A 402 11.38 -20.60 1.36
C LEU A 402 12.61 -21.44 1.73
N PRO A 403 12.80 -22.68 1.20
CA PRO A 403 14.03 -23.41 1.43
C PRO A 403 15.31 -22.66 1.03
N GLU A 404 15.27 -21.83 -0.02
CA GLU A 404 16.42 -21.02 -0.44
C GLU A 404 16.68 -19.87 0.52
N LEU A 405 15.62 -19.18 0.97
CA LEU A 405 15.70 -18.14 2.00
C LEU A 405 16.21 -18.69 3.34
N MET A 406 15.99 -19.97 3.61
CA MET A 406 16.37 -20.65 4.85
C MET A 406 17.77 -21.25 4.87
N LYS A 407 18.53 -21.14 3.78
CA LYS A 407 19.97 -21.43 3.76
C LYS A 407 20.74 -20.28 4.42
#